data_AF-A0A1H3DM51-F1
#
_entry.id   AF-A0A1H3DM51-F1
#
_cell.length_a   1.000
_cell.length_b   1.000
_cell.length_c   1.000
_cell.angle_alpha   90.00
_cell.angle_beta   90.00
_cell.angle_gamma   90.00
#
_symmetry.space_group_name_H-M   'P 1'
#
loop_
_entity.id
_entity.type
_entity.pdbx_description
1 polymer ?
#
loop_
_entity_poly.entity_id
_entity_poly.type
_entity_poly.pdbx_seq_one_letter_code
_entity_poly.pdbx_strand_id
1 'polypeptide(L)'
;MIALDTNLLVYAHRPDTPEFGRASSAVASLLETSEERVGIPAPCIGEFLTVVTGRRLSSDPTPLTRALAQVDAWLNAPVAQVIGERAGYWPLLRGLLERSGFTGARIHDARIAAICLDHGVREFWTADRDYGWFPELRTRNPLVGG
;
A
#
# COMPACT_ATOMS: atom_id res chain seq x y z
N MET A 1 -6.97 -12.36 2.35
CA MET A 1 -6.87 -10.89 2.39
C MET A 1 -5.76 -10.46 1.47
N ILE A 2 -6.03 -9.49 0.61
CA ILE A 2 -5.03 -8.79 -0.21
C ILE A 2 -4.74 -7.44 0.45
N ALA A 3 -3.53 -6.90 0.34
CA ALA A 3 -3.25 -5.53 0.79
C ALA A 3 -2.65 -4.65 -0.30
N LEU A 4 -2.96 -3.34 -0.27
CA LEU A 4 -2.53 -2.35 -1.25
C LEU A 4 -1.37 -1.48 -0.73
N ASP A 5 -0.35 -1.31 -1.56
CA ASP A 5 0.79 -0.43 -1.30
C ASP A 5 0.55 1.03 -1.72
N THR A 6 1.33 1.96 -1.16
CA THR A 6 1.30 3.39 -1.45
C THR A 6 1.44 3.67 -2.94
N ASN A 7 2.40 3.03 -3.62
CA ASN A 7 2.66 3.33 -5.02
C ASN A 7 1.43 3.09 -5.91
N LEU A 8 0.64 2.04 -5.65
CA LEU A 8 -0.58 1.77 -6.40
C LEU A 8 -1.65 2.81 -6.11
N LEU A 9 -1.79 3.26 -4.86
CA LEU A 9 -2.72 4.32 -4.49
C LEU A 9 -2.34 5.64 -5.17
N VAL A 10 -1.05 5.99 -5.19
CA VAL A 10 -0.53 7.17 -5.87
C VAL A 10 -0.81 7.09 -7.37
N TYR A 11 -0.43 5.99 -8.02
CA TYR A 11 -0.66 5.82 -9.45
C TYR A 11 -2.15 5.81 -9.80
N ALA A 12 -3.00 5.17 -8.99
CA ALA A 12 -4.45 5.16 -9.22
C ALA A 12 -5.10 6.54 -9.08
N HIS A 13 -4.45 7.49 -8.41
CA HIS A 13 -4.95 8.86 -8.20
C HIS A 13 -4.31 9.90 -9.13
N ARG A 14 -3.12 9.64 -9.67
CA ARG A 14 -2.31 10.61 -10.42
C ARG A 14 -2.40 10.40 -11.94
N PRO A 15 -3.32 11.09 -12.67
CA PRO A 15 -3.52 10.89 -14.10
C PRO A 15 -2.34 11.32 -14.98
N ASP A 16 -1.38 12.05 -14.41
CA ASP A 16 -0.12 12.44 -15.02
C ASP A 16 0.94 11.34 -14.99
N THR A 17 0.70 10.23 -14.27
CA THR A 17 1.61 9.07 -14.25
C THR A 17 1.29 8.10 -15.39
N PRO A 18 2.29 7.52 -16.08
CA PRO A 18 2.07 6.49 -17.10
C PRO A 18 1.27 5.27 -16.62
N GLU A 19 1.37 4.96 -15.32
CA GLU A 19 0.73 3.83 -14.67
C GLU A 19 -0.76 4.04 -14.39
N PHE A 20 -1.26 5.29 -14.43
CA PHE A 20 -2.59 5.66 -13.96
C PHE A 20 -3.70 4.75 -14.46
N GLY A 21 -3.79 4.54 -15.77
CA GLY A 21 -4.85 3.74 -16.37
C GLY A 21 -4.87 2.31 -15.83
N ARG A 22 -3.70 1.69 -15.66
CA ARG A 22 -3.58 0.32 -15.13
C ARG A 22 -3.82 0.27 -13.64
N ALA A 23 -3.26 1.21 -12.88
CA ALA A 23 -3.39 1.25 -11.43
C ALA A 23 -4.84 1.55 -11.01
N SER A 24 -5.46 2.56 -11.61
CA SER A 24 -6.86 2.91 -11.36
C SER A 24 -7.79 1.75 -11.67
N SER A 25 -7.63 1.11 -12.84
CA SER A 25 -8.42 -0.07 -13.21
C SER A 25 -8.19 -1.25 -12.26
N ALA A 26 -6.94 -1.54 -11.87
CA ALA A 26 -6.64 -2.65 -10.97
C ALA A 26 -7.17 -2.43 -9.55
N VAL A 27 -7.00 -1.22 -9.00
CA VAL A 27 -7.52 -0.87 -7.67
C VAL A 27 -9.04 -0.88 -7.66
N ALA A 28 -9.69 -0.28 -8.65
CA ALA A 28 -11.15 -0.31 -8.78
C ALA A 28 -11.68 -1.76 -8.88
N SER A 29 -11.11 -2.56 -9.79
CA SER A 29 -11.51 -3.96 -9.96
C SER A 29 -11.34 -4.76 -8.66
N LEU A 30 -10.24 -4.56 -7.93
CA LEU A 30 -10.00 -5.22 -6.64
C LEU A 30 -11.05 -4.84 -5.61
N LEU A 31 -11.39 -3.54 -5.49
CA LEU A 31 -12.34 -3.06 -4.49
C LEU A 31 -13.80 -3.37 -4.83
N GLU A 32 -14.15 -3.49 -6.11
CA GLU A 32 -15.52 -3.74 -6.56
C GLU A 32 -15.84 -5.23 -6.68
N THR A 33 -14.87 -6.06 -7.07
CA THR A 33 -15.13 -7.46 -7.47
C THR A 33 -14.51 -8.51 -6.55
N SER A 34 -13.63 -8.13 -5.62
CA SER A 34 -13.00 -9.12 -4.74
C SER A 34 -14.01 -9.75 -3.79
N GLU A 35 -13.97 -11.08 -3.67
CA GLU A 35 -14.71 -11.82 -2.63
C GLU A 35 -13.98 -11.79 -1.28
N GLU A 36 -12.73 -11.33 -1.24
CA GLU A 36 -11.92 -11.26 -0.03
C GLU A 36 -11.84 -9.84 0.52
N ARG A 37 -11.51 -9.73 1.82
CA ARG A 37 -11.13 -8.44 2.41
C ARG A 37 -9.88 -7.89 1.74
N VAL A 38 -9.88 -6.57 1.56
CA VAL A 38 -8.76 -5.76 1.06
C VAL A 38 -8.26 -4.87 2.19
N GLY A 39 -7.02 -5.06 2.62
CA GLY A 39 -6.36 -4.24 3.61
C GLY A 39 -5.65 -3.05 2.97
N ILE A 40 -5.77 -1.87 3.57
CA ILE A 40 -4.89 -0.73 3.27
C ILE A 40 -4.08 -0.44 4.53
N PRO A 41 -2.76 -0.70 4.54
CA PRO A 41 -1.94 -0.38 5.71
C PRO A 41 -2.03 1.11 6.04
N ALA A 42 -2.26 1.45 7.31
CA ALA A 42 -2.32 2.83 7.77
C ALA A 42 -1.05 3.65 7.40
N PRO A 43 0.17 3.10 7.43
CA PRO A 43 1.34 3.79 6.91
C PRO A 43 1.24 4.14 5.42
N CYS A 44 0.63 3.27 4.60
CA CYS A 44 0.45 3.54 3.17
C CYS A 44 -0.53 4.70 2.91
N ILE A 45 -1.58 4.84 3.73
CA ILE A 45 -2.49 5.98 3.66
C ILE A 45 -1.74 7.28 3.99
N GLY A 46 -0.96 7.28 5.08
CA GLY A 46 -0.17 8.45 5.49
C GLY A 46 0.86 8.85 4.43
N GLU A 47 1.52 7.87 3.82
CA GLU A 47 2.48 8.10 2.74
C GLU A 47 1.80 8.60 1.46
N PHE A 48 0.67 8.02 1.06
CA PHE A 48 -0.15 8.51 -0.05
C PHE A 48 -0.48 10.01 0.12
N LEU A 49 -1.02 10.39 1.27
CA LEU A 49 -1.36 11.77 1.59
C LEU A 49 -0.12 12.67 1.53
N THR A 50 1.01 12.22 2.07
CA THR A 50 2.28 12.95 2.02
C THR A 50 2.77 13.17 0.58
N VAL A 51 2.67 12.15 -0.27
CA VAL A 51 3.15 12.18 -1.65
C VAL A 51 2.27 13.08 -2.52
N VAL A 52 0.95 12.84 -2.54
CA VAL A 52 0.07 13.53 -3.50
C VAL A 52 -0.17 14.99 -3.15
N THR A 53 -0.06 15.37 -1.87
CA THR A 53 -0.18 16.77 -1.41
C THR A 53 1.16 17.50 -1.37
N GLY A 54 2.27 16.79 -1.52
CA GLY A 54 3.62 17.36 -1.52
C GLY A 54 4.04 17.94 -2.87
N ARG A 55 4.76 19.07 -2.84
CA ARG A 55 5.37 19.69 -4.05
C ARG A 55 6.66 19.03 -4.52
N ARG A 56 7.22 18.12 -3.72
CA ARG A 56 8.53 17.52 -4.00
C ARG A 56 8.50 16.61 -5.23
N LEU A 57 7.39 15.90 -5.43
CA LEU A 57 7.24 14.90 -6.48
C LEU A 57 6.32 15.37 -7.62
N SER A 58 5.64 16.50 -7.47
CA SER A 58 4.74 17.05 -8.47
C SER A 58 4.68 18.58 -8.41
N SER A 59 4.68 19.21 -9.59
CA SER A 59 4.46 20.65 -9.74
C SER A 59 3.00 21.06 -9.47
N ASP A 60 2.06 20.10 -9.51
CA ASP A 60 0.64 20.29 -9.24
C ASP A 60 0.17 19.34 -8.12
N PRO A 61 0.38 19.69 -6.84
CA PRO A 61 -0.05 18.87 -5.72
C PRO A 61 -1.58 18.78 -5.66
N THR A 62 -2.08 17.60 -5.35
CA THR A 62 -3.50 17.41 -5.05
C THR A 62 -3.88 18.22 -3.81
N PRO A 63 -4.96 19.02 -3.86
CA PRO A 63 -5.51 19.67 -2.67
C PRO A 63 -5.85 18.63 -1.60
N LEU A 64 -5.49 18.89 -0.33
CA LEU A 64 -5.69 17.94 0.77
C LEU A 64 -7.12 17.40 0.84
N THR A 65 -8.13 18.25 0.63
CA THR A 65 -9.55 17.85 0.62
C THR A 65 -9.87 16.81 -0.44
N ARG A 66 -9.25 16.87 -1.63
CA ARG A 66 -9.42 15.85 -2.68
C ARG A 66 -8.68 14.57 -2.34
N ALA A 67 -7.49 14.66 -1.74
CA ALA A 67 -6.74 13.49 -1.32
C ALA A 67 -7.48 12.71 -0.21
N LEU A 68 -8.05 13.42 0.78
CA LEU A 68 -8.89 12.82 1.82
C LEU A 68 -10.15 12.19 1.24
N ALA A 69 -10.87 12.89 0.36
CA ALA A 69 -12.05 12.34 -0.31
C ALA A 69 -11.73 11.07 -1.12
N GLN A 70 -10.54 10.98 -1.72
CA GLN A 70 -10.10 9.77 -2.41
C GLN A 70 -9.84 8.60 -1.44
N VAL A 71 -9.23 8.86 -0.29
CA VAL A 71 -9.06 7.83 0.76
C VAL A 71 -10.42 7.34 1.24
N ASP A 72 -11.35 8.25 1.52
CA ASP A 72 -12.71 7.90 1.92
C ASP A 72 -13.41 7.06 0.84
N ALA A 73 -13.24 7.41 -0.44
CA ALA A 73 -13.80 6.65 -1.56
C ALA A 73 -13.30 5.19 -1.58
N TRP A 74 -12.00 4.95 -1.35
CA TRP A 74 -11.47 3.58 -1.24
C TRP A 74 -11.99 2.85 -0.02
N LEU A 75 -12.04 3.52 1.13
CA LEU A 75 -12.48 2.91 2.39
C LEU A 75 -14.00 2.67 2.46
N ASN A 76 -14.78 3.33 1.61
CA ASN A 76 -16.22 3.07 1.47
C ASN A 76 -16.53 1.78 0.69
N ALA A 77 -15.54 1.15 0.03
CA ALA A 77 -15.73 -0.15 -0.59
C ALA A 77 -16.02 -1.21 0.49
N PRO A 78 -17.06 -2.06 0.37
CA PRO A 78 -17.46 -3.02 1.42
C PRO A 78 -16.37 -4.02 1.83
N VAL A 79 -15.40 -4.26 0.95
CA VAL A 79 -14.29 -5.18 1.18
C VAL A 79 -13.07 -4.50 1.80
N ALA A 80 -12.99 -3.16 1.75
CA ALA A 80 -11.85 -2.40 2.21
C ALA A 80 -11.84 -2.23 3.74
N GLN A 81 -10.65 -2.26 4.32
CA GLN A 81 -10.43 -1.88 5.71
C GLN A 81 -9.02 -1.32 5.91
N VAL A 82 -8.87 -0.41 6.86
CA VAL A 82 -7.55 0.02 7.32
C VAL A 82 -6.95 -1.08 8.19
N ILE A 83 -5.72 -1.48 7.91
CA ILE A 83 -4.94 -2.38 8.77
C ILE A 83 -3.77 -1.63 9.40
N GLY A 84 -3.47 -1.91 10.65
CA GLY A 84 -2.44 -1.22 11.41
C GLY A 84 -1.74 -2.11 12.42
N GLU A 85 -0.88 -1.51 13.23
CA GLU A 85 -0.18 -2.21 14.29
C GLU A 85 -1.17 -2.77 15.33
N ARG A 86 -0.95 -4.02 15.74
CA ARG A 86 -1.67 -4.66 16.86
C ARG A 86 -0.66 -5.32 17.79
N ALA A 87 -1.12 -5.95 18.87
CA ALA A 87 -0.22 -6.51 19.90
C ALA A 87 0.86 -7.49 19.36
N GLY A 88 0.58 -8.20 18.25
CA GLY A 88 1.52 -9.12 17.60
C GLY A 88 2.56 -8.49 16.67
N TYR A 89 2.45 -7.20 16.38
CA TYR A 89 3.26 -6.49 15.38
C TYR A 89 4.75 -6.40 15.76
N TRP A 90 5.06 -6.05 17.01
CA TRP A 90 6.43 -5.75 17.41
C TRP A 90 7.38 -6.96 17.30
N PRO A 91 7.02 -8.17 17.79
CA PRO A 91 7.85 -9.36 17.59
C PRO A 91 8.11 -9.67 16.11
N LEU A 92 7.13 -9.46 15.24
CA LEU A 92 7.28 -9.65 13.80
C LEU A 92 8.24 -8.63 13.19
N LEU A 93 8.02 -7.33 13.44
CA LEU A 93 8.90 -6.28 12.95
C LEU A 93 10.34 -6.51 13.42
N ARG A 94 10.53 -6.77 14.72
CA ARG A 94 11.84 -7.05 15.30
C ARG A 94 12.53 -8.18 14.55
N GLY A 95 11.84 -9.30 14.35
CA GLY A 95 12.41 -10.44 13.63
C GLY A 95 12.79 -10.10 12.18
N LEU A 96 11.96 -9.34 11.46
CA LEU A 96 12.27 -8.91 10.09
C LEU A 96 13.52 -8.01 10.05
N LEU A 97 13.64 -7.06 10.99
CA LEU A 97 14.78 -6.15 11.07
C LEU A 97 16.08 -6.88 11.45
N GLU A 98 16.02 -7.78 12.43
CA GLU A 98 17.19 -8.58 12.86
C GLU A 98 17.70 -9.48 11.72
N ARG A 99 16.81 -10.04 10.88
CA ARG A 99 17.20 -10.88 9.74
C ARG A 99 17.72 -10.10 8.54
N SER A 100 17.10 -8.96 8.24
CA SER A 100 17.41 -8.16 7.04
C SER A 100 18.58 -7.20 7.24
N GLY A 101 18.87 -6.79 8.48
CA GLY A 101 19.84 -5.73 8.77
C GLY A 101 19.40 -4.35 8.27
N PHE A 102 18.10 -4.17 8.00
CA PHE A 102 17.57 -2.94 7.43
C PHE A 102 17.71 -1.74 8.39
N THR A 103 18.02 -0.59 7.79
CA THR A 103 18.20 0.69 8.48
C THR A 103 17.57 1.83 7.68
N GLY A 104 17.33 2.96 8.34
CA GLY A 104 16.80 4.16 7.68
C GLY A 104 15.43 3.94 7.05
N ALA A 105 15.27 4.38 5.80
CA ALA A 105 13.99 4.32 5.08
C ALA A 105 13.41 2.90 4.97
N ARG A 106 14.26 1.86 4.92
CA ARG A 106 13.85 0.45 4.82
C ARG A 106 13.09 -0.07 6.05
N ILE A 107 13.19 0.63 7.19
CA ILE A 107 12.40 0.30 8.38
C ILE A 107 10.90 0.51 8.13
N HIS A 108 10.55 1.49 7.28
CA HIS A 108 9.15 1.73 6.90
C HIS A 108 8.58 0.56 6.09
N ASP A 109 9.33 0.04 5.13
CA ASP A 109 8.93 -1.14 4.34
C ASP A 109 8.79 -2.37 5.24
N ALA A 110 9.74 -2.58 6.17
CA ALA A 110 9.66 -3.65 7.17
C ALA A 110 8.44 -3.50 8.09
N ARG A 111 8.05 -2.26 8.42
CA ARG A 111 6.84 -1.96 9.19
C ARG A 111 5.58 -2.31 8.41
N ILE A 112 5.49 -1.98 7.13
CA ILE A 112 4.36 -2.36 6.28
C ILE A 112 4.30 -3.89 6.16
N ALA A 113 5.44 -4.54 5.88
CA ALA A 113 5.51 -6.00 5.80
C ALA A 113 5.08 -6.68 7.10
N ALA A 114 5.52 -6.18 8.25
CA ALA A 114 5.11 -6.69 9.55
C ALA A 114 3.59 -6.53 9.79
N ILE A 115 3.01 -5.38 9.43
CA ILE A 115 1.54 -5.18 9.50
C ILE A 115 0.82 -6.15 8.58
N CYS A 116 1.36 -6.44 7.39
CA CYS A 116 0.77 -7.39 6.44
C CYS A 116 0.89 -8.86 6.88
N LEU A 117 1.95 -9.23 7.60
CA LEU A 117 2.19 -10.59 8.10
C LEU A 117 1.41 -10.90 9.38
N ASP A 118 1.40 -9.94 10.32
CA ASP A 118 0.28 -9.78 11.26
C ASP A 118 -0.99 -9.56 10.39
N HIS A 119 -2.25 -9.57 10.81
CA HIS A 119 -3.41 -9.56 9.87
C HIS A 119 -3.53 -10.70 8.83
N GLY A 120 -2.46 -11.43 8.48
CA GLY A 120 -2.48 -12.58 7.58
C GLY A 120 -2.80 -12.24 6.12
N VAL A 121 -2.27 -11.14 5.59
CA VAL A 121 -2.42 -10.86 4.15
C VAL A 121 -1.63 -11.90 3.35
N ARG A 122 -2.29 -12.45 2.32
CA ARG A 122 -1.74 -13.53 1.48
C ARG A 122 -1.05 -13.03 0.24
N GLU A 123 -1.39 -11.81 -0.18
CA GLU A 123 -0.80 -11.17 -1.34
C GLU A 123 -0.77 -9.66 -1.08
N PHE A 124 0.42 -9.06 -1.20
CA PHE A 124 0.62 -7.63 -1.11
C PHE A 124 0.82 -7.05 -2.52
N TRP A 125 -0.09 -6.19 -2.93
CA TRP A 125 -0.08 -5.58 -4.25
C TRP A 125 0.80 -4.34 -4.23
N THR A 126 1.91 -4.40 -4.97
CA THR A 126 2.92 -3.34 -5.04
C THR A 126 3.61 -3.34 -6.40
N ALA A 127 3.94 -2.16 -6.91
CA ALA A 127 4.83 -2.00 -8.05
C ALA A 127 6.33 -2.04 -7.67
N ASP A 128 6.64 -1.99 -6.37
CA ASP A 128 8.00 -1.99 -5.84
C ASP A 128 8.57 -3.41 -5.76
N ARG A 129 9.86 -3.55 -6.09
CA ARG A 129 10.62 -4.80 -5.99
C ARG A 129 11.29 -4.96 -4.62
N ASP A 130 11.29 -3.92 -3.80
CA ASP A 130 11.96 -3.88 -2.50
C ASP A 130 11.31 -4.75 -1.43
N TYR A 131 10.14 -5.33 -1.68
CA TYR A 131 9.54 -6.33 -0.80
C TYR A 131 10.06 -7.75 -1.03
N GLY A 132 10.90 -7.99 -2.05
CA GLY A 132 11.54 -9.29 -2.29
C GLY A 132 12.44 -9.79 -1.14
N TRP A 133 12.76 -8.91 -0.19
CA TRP A 133 13.52 -9.22 1.03
C TRP A 133 12.67 -9.86 2.13
N PHE A 134 11.34 -9.92 1.97
CA PHE A 134 10.40 -10.54 2.89
C PHE A 134 9.77 -11.78 2.23
N PRO A 135 10.45 -12.93 2.17
CA PRO A 135 9.96 -14.11 1.46
C PRO A 135 8.64 -14.66 2.02
N GLU A 136 8.32 -14.34 3.27
CA GLU A 136 7.06 -14.69 3.92
C GLU A 136 5.87 -13.89 3.37
N LEU A 137 6.12 -12.73 2.74
CA LEU A 137 5.11 -11.85 2.15
C LEU A 137 5.12 -11.98 0.63
N ARG A 138 4.15 -12.72 0.09
CA ARG A 138 3.97 -12.82 -1.36
C ARG A 138 3.56 -11.45 -1.92
N THR A 139 4.29 -10.96 -2.92
CA THR A 139 3.96 -9.73 -3.63
C THR A 139 3.42 -9.98 -5.02
N ARG A 140 2.55 -9.08 -5.50
CA ARG A 140 2.07 -9.06 -6.88
C ARG A 140 2.11 -7.63 -7.42
N ASN A 141 2.66 -7.45 -8.61
CA ASN A 141 2.56 -6.19 -9.33
C ASN A 141 1.39 -6.27 -10.34
N PRO A 142 0.27 -5.57 -10.12
CA PRO A 142 -0.88 -5.62 -11.02
C PRO A 142 -0.70 -4.78 -12.30
N LEU A 143 0.41 -4.04 -12.44
CA LEU A 143 0.66 -3.12 -13.56
C LEU A 143 1.42 -3.78 -14.72
N VAL A 144 1.98 -4.96 -14.48
CA VAL A 144 2.62 -5.80 -15.48
C VAL A 144 1.70 -6.98 -15.77
N GLY A 145 1.43 -7.23 -17.06
CA GLY A 145 0.61 -8.38 -17.46
C GLY A 145 1.25 -9.69 -16.97
N GLY A 146 0.41 -10.61 -16.49
CA GLY A 146 0.80 -11.98 -16.16
C GLY A 146 1.12 -12.81 -17.40
#